data_AF-A0A9D2DI71-F1
#
_entry.id   AF-A0A9D2DI71-F1
#
_cell.length_a   1.000
_cell.length_b   1.000
_cell.length_c   1.000
_cell.angle_alpha   90.00
_cell.angle_beta   90.00
_cell.angle_gamma   90.00
#
_symmetry.space_group_name_H-M   'P 1'
#
loop_
_entity.id
_entity.type
_entity.pdbx_description
1 polymer ?
#
loop_
_entity_poly.entity_id
_entity_poly.type
_entity_poly.pdbx_seq_one_letter_code
_entity_poly.pdbx_strand_id
1 'polypeptide(L)'
;MKYRNPTLMEKIVREEEQRIFRANENWSHLGGNTTKLCKAFYFIAAIYLLLVNAAYIFQIFLNLEDAAIYPDNYDIVQLRSALIVMFSVSAAMIAAFIVMILKKYLLTLIFALPAGIITLIFFLSETEHRRLTLENGTERFVLQHLLPIIVYILAVIIIYIICFKDKKNIFKKYDKAEALIYEKYKKEHPHVSNDEWKNYIKQYNVYEDADNIKKKRAEKS
;
A
#
# COMPACT_ATOMS: atom_id res chain seq x y z
N MET A 1 -13.18 17.92 6.73
CA MET A 1 -13.36 16.98 5.59
C MET A 1 -14.58 17.42 4.79
N LYS A 2 -14.46 17.63 3.47
CA LYS A 2 -15.64 17.81 2.60
C LYS A 2 -16.39 16.48 2.54
N TYR A 3 -17.67 16.46 2.92
CA TYR A 3 -18.53 15.30 2.74
C TYR A 3 -18.79 15.13 1.24
N ARG A 4 -18.44 13.96 0.68
CA ARG A 4 -18.63 13.64 -0.74
C ARG A 4 -19.86 12.74 -0.88
N ASN A 5 -20.66 12.95 -1.92
CA ASN A 5 -21.81 12.08 -2.20
C ASN A 5 -21.31 10.67 -2.57
N PRO A 6 -21.69 9.62 -1.82
CA PRO A 6 -21.24 8.25 -2.08
C PRO A 6 -21.73 7.69 -3.41
N THR A 7 -22.94 8.02 -3.87
CA THR A 7 -23.51 7.49 -5.13
C THR A 7 -22.81 8.07 -6.35
N LEU A 8 -22.48 9.37 -6.32
CA LEU A 8 -21.70 10.03 -7.35
C LEU A 8 -20.26 9.51 -7.40
N MET A 9 -19.65 9.30 -6.23
CA MET A 9 -18.30 8.72 -6.16
C MET A 9 -18.28 7.31 -6.75
N GLU A 10 -19.27 6.47 -6.43
CA GLU A 10 -19.37 5.11 -6.96
C GLU A 10 -19.54 5.10 -8.49
N LYS A 11 -20.40 5.97 -9.04
CA LYS A 11 -20.58 6.08 -10.48
C LYS A 11 -19.27 6.44 -11.19
N ILE A 12 -18.54 7.42 -10.66
CA ILE A 12 -17.27 7.87 -11.26
C ILE A 12 -16.22 6.76 -11.21
N VAL A 13 -16.17 5.99 -10.13
CA VAL A 13 -15.31 4.81 -10.03
C VAL A 13 -15.68 3.78 -11.11
N ARG A 14 -16.96 3.45 -11.27
CA ARG A 14 -17.43 2.50 -12.29
C ARG A 14 -17.16 2.98 -13.71
N GLU A 15 -17.40 4.26 -14.01
CA GLU A 15 -17.10 4.85 -15.31
C GLU A 15 -15.60 4.79 -15.62
N GLU A 16 -14.76 4.99 -14.61
CA GLU A 16 -13.31 4.90 -14.78
C GLU A 16 -12.84 3.47 -15.02
N GLU A 17 -13.39 2.50 -14.28
CA GLU A 17 -13.12 1.08 -14.51
C GLU A 17 -13.52 0.64 -15.93
N GLN A 18 -14.70 1.09 -16.40
CA GLN A 18 -15.15 0.81 -17.77
C GLN A 18 -14.25 1.48 -18.81
N ARG A 19 -13.80 2.72 -18.57
CA ARG A 19 -12.86 3.42 -19.46
C ARG A 19 -11.55 2.66 -19.57
N ILE A 20 -10.99 2.24 -18.44
CA ILE A 20 -9.73 1.47 -18.37
C ILE A 20 -9.87 0.16 -19.15
N PHE A 21 -10.98 -0.56 -18.96
CA PHE A 21 -11.26 -1.79 -19.69
C PHE A 21 -11.35 -1.57 -21.20
N ARG A 22 -12.09 -0.54 -21.64
CA ARG A 22 -12.22 -0.19 -23.07
C ARG A 22 -10.91 0.30 -23.68
N ALA A 23 -10.09 1.00 -22.91
CA ALA A 23 -8.79 1.51 -23.35
C ALA A 23 -7.67 0.46 -23.28
N ASN A 24 -7.95 -0.73 -22.77
CA ASN A 24 -6.98 -1.81 -22.57
C ASN A 24 -5.72 -1.36 -21.77
N GLU A 25 -5.90 -0.40 -20.85
CA GLU A 25 -4.83 0.21 -20.05
C GLU A 25 -4.34 -0.74 -18.96
N ASN A 26 -3.57 -1.77 -19.32
CA ASN A 26 -3.22 -2.85 -18.39
C ASN A 26 -2.11 -2.52 -17.38
N TRP A 27 -1.40 -1.39 -17.51
CA TRP A 27 -0.10 -1.21 -16.83
C TRP A 27 -0.09 -0.17 -15.70
N SER A 28 -0.94 0.84 -15.72
CA SER A 28 -0.76 2.04 -14.86
C SER A 28 -1.92 2.32 -13.91
N HIS A 29 -2.66 1.30 -13.48
CA HIS A 29 -3.80 1.45 -12.56
C HIS A 29 -3.86 0.33 -11.49
N LEU A 30 -4.67 0.56 -10.48
CA LEU A 30 -4.97 -0.32 -9.36
C LEU A 30 -5.79 -1.51 -9.88
N GLY A 31 -5.12 -2.63 -10.14
CA GLY A 31 -5.72 -3.80 -10.79
C GLY A 31 -5.01 -4.22 -12.08
N GLY A 32 -4.17 -3.32 -12.63
CA GLY A 32 -3.29 -3.62 -13.76
C GLY A 32 -2.19 -4.63 -13.43
N ASN A 33 -1.56 -5.15 -14.48
CA ASN A 33 -0.52 -6.16 -14.42
C ASN A 33 0.67 -5.73 -13.56
N THR A 34 1.12 -4.48 -13.64
CA THR A 34 2.20 -3.94 -12.79
C THR A 34 1.86 -4.08 -11.31
N THR A 35 0.64 -3.68 -10.91
CA THR A 35 0.21 -3.78 -9.51
C THR A 35 0.12 -5.23 -9.06
N LYS A 36 -0.36 -6.14 -9.91
CA LYS A 36 -0.41 -7.59 -9.63
C LYS A 36 1.00 -8.18 -9.46
N LEU A 37 1.91 -7.84 -10.37
CA LEU A 37 3.31 -8.27 -10.36
C LEU A 37 4.03 -7.76 -9.10
N CYS A 38 3.90 -6.46 -8.80
CA CYS A 38 4.46 -5.88 -7.58
C CYS A 38 3.89 -6.53 -6.31
N LYS A 39 2.60 -6.88 -6.27
CA LYS A 39 2.01 -7.60 -5.14
C LYS A 39 2.60 -9.01 -4.99
N ALA A 40 2.78 -9.74 -6.10
CA ALA A 40 3.41 -11.05 -6.06
C ALA A 40 4.84 -10.96 -5.51
N PHE A 41 5.65 -10.05 -6.04
CA PHE A 41 7.01 -9.81 -5.53
C PHE A 41 7.02 -9.36 -4.07
N TYR A 42 6.10 -8.49 -3.67
CA TYR A 42 5.94 -8.09 -2.28
C TYR A 42 5.67 -9.29 -1.38
N PHE A 43 4.71 -10.17 -1.72
CA PHE A 43 4.37 -11.31 -0.88
C PHE A 43 5.50 -12.32 -0.79
N ILE A 44 6.15 -12.63 -1.92
CA ILE A 44 7.31 -13.54 -1.96
C ILE A 44 8.44 -12.99 -1.09
N ALA A 45 8.80 -11.72 -1.26
CA ALA A 45 9.86 -11.09 -0.48
C ALA A 45 9.50 -10.97 1.01
N ALA A 46 8.25 -10.63 1.33
CA ALA A 46 7.78 -10.53 2.72
C ALA A 46 7.87 -11.87 3.45
N ILE A 47 7.38 -12.96 2.82
CA ILE A 47 7.45 -14.31 3.41
C ILE A 47 8.91 -14.72 3.59
N TYR A 48 9.74 -14.50 2.56
CA TYR A 48 11.17 -14.81 2.64
C TYR A 48 11.84 -14.08 3.81
N LEU A 49 11.64 -12.77 3.94
CA LEU A 49 12.24 -11.98 5.01
C LEU A 49 11.71 -12.36 6.39
N LEU A 50 10.44 -12.73 6.52
CA LEU A 50 9.90 -13.27 7.77
C LEU A 50 10.58 -14.57 8.17
N LEU A 51 10.82 -15.48 7.22
CA LEU A 51 11.54 -16.73 7.49
C LEU A 51 12.99 -16.47 7.91
N VAL A 52 13.68 -15.55 7.22
CA VAL A 52 15.06 -15.15 7.57
C VAL A 52 15.10 -14.53 8.96
N ASN A 53 14.18 -13.61 9.27
CA ASN A 53 14.09 -13.01 10.61
C ASN A 53 13.78 -14.05 11.69
N ALA A 54 12.90 -15.02 11.40
CA ALA A 54 12.58 -16.11 12.33
C ALA A 54 13.80 -16.99 12.60
N ALA A 55 14.55 -17.36 11.57
CA ALA A 55 15.80 -18.11 11.71
C ALA A 55 16.83 -17.35 12.55
N TYR A 56 16.95 -16.03 12.31
CA TYR A 56 17.86 -15.17 13.08
C TYR A 56 17.44 -15.02 14.55
N ILE A 57 16.14 -14.83 14.83
CA ILE A 57 15.61 -14.81 16.19
C ILE A 57 15.91 -16.14 16.90
N PHE A 58 15.68 -17.26 16.22
CA PHE A 58 15.99 -18.59 16.75
C PHE A 58 17.48 -18.74 17.06
N GLN A 59 18.36 -18.29 16.17
CA GLN A 59 19.81 -18.30 16.40
C GLN A 59 20.21 -17.45 17.63
N ILE A 60 19.64 -16.26 17.81
CA ILE A 60 19.89 -15.45 19.02
C ILE A 60 19.40 -16.17 20.27
N PHE A 61 18.25 -16.85 20.23
CA PHE A 61 17.75 -17.60 21.37
C PHE A 61 18.74 -18.70 21.80
N LEU A 62 19.30 -19.45 20.85
CA LEU A 62 20.35 -20.43 21.13
C LEU A 62 21.60 -19.77 21.75
N ASN A 63 22.05 -18.65 21.18
CA ASN A 63 23.20 -17.91 21.72
C ASN A 63 22.95 -17.36 23.14
N LEU A 64 21.70 -17.01 23.48
CA LEU A 64 21.33 -16.58 24.83
C LEU A 64 21.35 -17.73 25.84
N GLU A 65 20.98 -18.94 25.41
CA GLU A 65 21.10 -20.16 26.22
C GLU A 65 22.57 -20.49 26.47
N ASP A 66 23.39 -20.45 25.43
CA ASP A 66 24.85 -20.66 25.55
C ASP A 66 25.51 -19.59 26.43
N ALA A 67 25.07 -18.33 26.34
CA ALA A 67 25.56 -17.25 27.19
C ALA A 67 25.21 -17.42 28.68
N ALA A 68 24.16 -18.18 29.01
CA ALA A 68 23.85 -18.52 30.39
C ALA A 68 24.87 -19.50 30.99
N ILE A 69 25.50 -20.32 30.14
CA ILE A 69 26.51 -21.31 30.52
C ILE A 69 27.93 -20.70 30.42
N TYR A 70 28.16 -19.83 29.44
CA TYR A 70 29.46 -19.22 29.14
C TYR A 70 29.36 -17.69 28.99
N PRO A 71 29.15 -16.95 30.09
CA PRO A 71 28.85 -15.52 30.03
C PRO A 71 29.99 -14.66 29.49
N ASP A 72 31.25 -15.08 29.67
CA ASP A 72 32.42 -14.30 29.24
C ASP A 72 32.60 -14.22 27.72
N ASN A 73 31.92 -15.10 26.97
CA ASN A 73 32.02 -15.17 25.51
C ASN A 73 30.99 -14.30 24.79
N TYR A 74 30.02 -13.72 25.52
CA TYR A 74 28.86 -13.07 24.92
C TYR A 74 28.51 -11.74 25.58
N ASP A 75 28.24 -10.73 24.75
CA ASP A 75 27.56 -9.52 25.22
C ASP A 75 26.04 -9.77 25.29
N ILE A 76 25.57 -10.12 26.49
CA ILE A 76 24.15 -10.41 26.77
C ILE A 76 23.27 -9.19 26.45
N VAL A 77 23.75 -7.96 26.65
CA VAL A 77 22.98 -6.74 26.40
C VAL A 77 22.79 -6.56 24.89
N GLN A 78 23.82 -6.83 24.10
CA GLN A 78 23.74 -6.78 22.64
C GLN A 78 22.77 -7.86 22.10
N LEU A 79 22.86 -9.10 22.60
CA LEU A 79 21.97 -10.19 22.19
C LEU A 79 20.50 -9.89 22.50
N ARG A 80 20.19 -9.37 23.70
CA ARG A 80 18.82 -8.98 24.08
C ARG A 80 18.30 -7.82 23.23
N SER A 81 19.15 -6.81 22.99
CA SER A 81 18.79 -5.68 22.13
C SER A 81 18.47 -6.13 20.70
N ALA A 82 19.30 -7.00 20.13
CA ALA A 82 19.07 -7.56 18.79
C ALA A 82 17.76 -8.36 18.73
N LEU A 83 17.45 -9.14 19.77
CA LEU A 83 16.19 -9.89 19.86
C LEU A 83 14.97 -8.95 19.83
N ILE A 84 14.96 -7.89 20.66
CA ILE A 84 13.85 -6.93 20.73
C ILE A 84 13.64 -6.24 19.39
N VAL A 85 14.72 -5.81 18.73
CA VAL A 85 14.66 -5.15 17.42
C VAL A 85 14.08 -6.10 16.38
N MET A 86 14.61 -7.32 16.26
CA MET A 86 14.17 -8.28 15.25
C MET A 86 12.73 -8.76 15.47
N PHE A 87 12.30 -8.88 16.72
CA PHE A 87 10.90 -9.19 17.06
C PHE A 87 9.97 -8.03 16.67
N SER A 88 10.35 -6.79 16.97
CA SER A 88 9.58 -5.58 16.63
C SER A 88 9.45 -5.40 15.11
N VAL A 89 10.55 -5.62 14.38
CA VAL A 89 10.57 -5.60 12.91
C VAL A 89 9.67 -6.69 12.35
N SER A 90 9.76 -7.92 12.86
CA SER A 90 8.92 -9.03 12.41
C SER A 90 7.43 -8.75 12.64
N ALA A 91 7.07 -8.21 13.81
CA ALA A 91 5.70 -7.80 14.10
C ALA A 91 5.20 -6.72 13.13
N ALA A 92 6.03 -5.72 12.81
CA ALA A 92 5.70 -4.68 11.84
C ALA A 92 5.54 -5.24 10.42
N MET A 93 6.38 -6.20 10.00
CA MET A 93 6.25 -6.87 8.71
C MET A 93 4.97 -7.72 8.61
N ILE A 94 4.60 -8.43 9.68
CA ILE A 94 3.32 -9.18 9.76
C ILE A 94 2.14 -8.21 9.67
N ALA A 95 2.17 -7.10 10.41
CA ALA A 95 1.15 -6.07 10.34
C ALA A 95 1.03 -5.50 8.92
N ALA A 96 2.16 -5.17 8.27
CA ALA A 96 2.19 -4.69 6.90
C ALA A 96 1.58 -5.71 5.92
N PHE A 97 1.89 -7.00 6.10
CA PHE A 97 1.38 -8.10 5.29
C PHE A 97 -0.15 -8.21 5.38
N ILE A 98 -0.70 -8.21 6.58
CA ILE A 98 -2.16 -8.24 6.82
C ILE A 98 -2.82 -7.01 6.21
N VAL A 99 -2.26 -5.82 6.45
CA VAL A 99 -2.78 -4.54 5.96
C VAL A 99 -2.73 -4.46 4.43
N MET A 100 -1.74 -5.09 3.78
CA MET A 100 -1.67 -5.24 2.31
C MET A 100 -2.84 -6.07 1.78
N ILE A 101 -3.16 -7.20 2.44
CA ILE A 101 -4.31 -8.05 2.09
C ILE A 101 -5.62 -7.26 2.24
N LEU A 102 -5.75 -6.45 3.29
CA LEU A 102 -6.87 -5.54 3.51
C LEU A 102 -6.90 -4.34 2.55
N LYS A 103 -6.00 -4.28 1.56
CA LYS A 103 -5.88 -3.23 0.53
C LYS A 103 -5.68 -1.83 1.14
N LYS A 104 -5.10 -1.73 2.34
CA LYS A 104 -4.82 -0.46 3.04
C LYS A 104 -3.38 0.00 2.74
N TYR A 105 -3.09 0.27 1.47
CA TYR A 105 -1.73 0.49 0.96
C TYR A 105 -0.91 1.60 1.66
N LEU A 106 -1.56 2.66 2.17
CA LEU A 106 -0.86 3.70 2.94
C LEU A 106 -0.34 3.15 4.27
N LEU A 107 -1.18 2.40 4.99
CA LEU A 107 -0.77 1.77 6.24
C LEU A 107 0.29 0.69 5.98
N THR A 108 0.16 -0.05 4.88
CA THR A 108 1.20 -1.01 4.46
C THR A 108 2.55 -0.32 4.29
N LEU A 109 2.59 0.85 3.63
CA LEU A 109 3.83 1.64 3.49
C LEU A 109 4.40 2.07 4.84
N ILE A 110 3.55 2.55 5.74
CA ILE A 110 3.97 3.03 7.08
C ILE A 110 4.60 1.91 7.90
N PHE A 111 4.12 0.68 7.79
CA PHE A 111 4.71 -0.45 8.52
C PHE A 111 5.87 -1.11 7.76
N ALA A 112 5.74 -1.30 6.45
CA ALA A 112 6.73 -2.01 5.65
C ALA A 112 8.03 -1.23 5.46
N LEU A 113 7.95 0.09 5.26
CA LEU A 113 9.12 0.89 4.91
C LEU A 113 10.11 1.02 6.08
N PRO A 114 9.70 1.40 7.31
CA PRO A 114 10.60 1.42 8.46
C PRO A 114 11.13 0.02 8.79
N ALA A 115 10.27 -1.00 8.75
CA ALA A 115 10.70 -2.38 9.00
C ALA A 115 11.77 -2.82 7.99
N GLY A 116 11.55 -2.58 6.70
CA GLY A 116 12.51 -2.90 5.65
C GLY A 116 13.83 -2.13 5.78
N ILE A 117 13.78 -0.84 6.15
CA ILE A 117 14.99 -0.03 6.38
C ILE A 117 15.77 -0.53 7.60
N ILE A 118 15.09 -0.86 8.71
CA ILE A 118 15.76 -1.41 9.90
C ILE A 118 16.38 -2.77 9.56
N THR A 119 15.67 -3.66 8.86
CA THR A 119 16.23 -4.93 8.37
C THR A 119 17.44 -4.70 7.48
N LEU A 120 17.39 -3.71 6.57
CA LEU A 120 18.51 -3.37 5.70
C LEU A 120 19.75 -2.95 6.50
N ILE A 121 19.59 -2.00 7.43
CA ILE A 121 20.69 -1.50 8.28
C ILE A 121 21.27 -2.66 9.10
N PHE A 122 20.40 -3.51 9.65
CA PHE A 122 20.80 -4.64 10.46
C PHE A 122 21.68 -5.64 9.68
N PHE A 123 21.23 -6.07 8.50
CA PHE A 123 22.02 -7.01 7.69
C PHE A 123 23.31 -6.38 7.14
N LEU A 124 23.32 -5.07 6.86
CA LEU A 124 24.54 -4.36 6.49
C LEU A 124 25.55 -4.33 7.65
N SER A 125 25.10 -4.04 8.88
CA SER A 125 26.01 -4.09 10.05
C SER A 125 26.60 -5.48 10.27
N GLU A 126 25.84 -6.54 10.02
CA GLU A 126 26.33 -7.91 10.19
C GLU A 126 27.35 -8.30 9.09
N THR A 127 27.26 -7.71 7.89
CA THR A 127 28.31 -7.88 6.86
C THR A 127 29.62 -7.23 7.21
N GLU A 128 29.59 -6.05 7.82
CA GLU A 128 30.80 -5.34 8.24
C GLU A 128 31.55 -6.10 9.34
N HIS A 129 30.82 -6.81 10.20
CA HIS A 129 31.39 -7.60 11.31
C HIS A 129 31.89 -9.00 10.91
N ARG A 130 31.98 -9.30 9.60
CA ARG A 130 32.49 -10.56 9.01
C ARG A 130 31.78 -11.86 9.41
N ARG A 131 30.82 -11.83 10.34
CA ARG A 131 30.13 -13.04 10.86
C ARG A 131 29.37 -13.82 9.78
N LEU A 132 28.79 -13.16 8.78
CA LEU A 132 28.02 -13.80 7.71
C LEU A 132 28.74 -13.88 6.35
N THR A 133 29.77 -13.07 6.13
CA THR A 133 30.50 -13.00 4.85
C THR A 133 31.59 -14.07 4.70
N LEU A 134 32.05 -14.67 5.81
CA LEU A 134 33.14 -15.65 5.82
C LEU A 134 32.80 -17.02 5.20
N GLU A 135 31.54 -17.44 5.14
CA GLU A 135 31.17 -18.77 4.63
C GLU A 135 30.77 -18.82 3.15
N ASN A 136 30.29 -17.73 2.56
CA ASN A 136 29.64 -17.77 1.23
C ASN A 136 30.09 -16.70 0.23
N GLY A 137 31.00 -15.80 0.62
CA GLY A 137 31.43 -14.67 -0.21
C GLY A 137 30.38 -13.56 -0.30
N THR A 138 30.86 -12.32 -0.46
CA THR A 138 30.04 -11.09 -0.42
C THR A 138 28.90 -11.10 -1.44
N GLU A 139 29.09 -11.67 -2.62
CA GLU A 139 28.08 -11.71 -3.68
C GLU A 139 26.85 -12.55 -3.33
N ARG A 140 27.05 -13.73 -2.73
CA ARG A 140 25.93 -14.59 -2.30
C ARG A 140 25.13 -13.93 -1.18
N PHE A 141 25.81 -13.27 -0.24
CA PHE A 141 25.15 -12.54 0.82
C PHE A 141 24.25 -11.42 0.27
N VAL A 142 24.77 -10.62 -0.68
CA VAL A 142 24.02 -9.53 -1.31
C VAL A 142 22.80 -10.05 -2.05
N LEU A 143 22.96 -11.12 -2.83
CA LEU A 143 21.85 -11.69 -3.59
C LEU A 143 20.80 -12.39 -2.72
N GLN A 144 21.22 -13.02 -1.62
CA GLN A 144 20.31 -13.75 -0.73
C GLN A 144 19.56 -12.82 0.22
N HIS A 145 20.20 -11.78 0.77
CA HIS A 145 19.60 -10.98 1.84
C HIS A 145 19.27 -9.56 1.39
N LEU A 146 20.17 -8.87 0.69
CA LEU A 146 19.94 -7.46 0.30
C LEU A 146 18.91 -7.33 -0.83
N LEU A 147 18.98 -8.19 -1.85
CA LEU A 147 18.07 -8.13 -2.99
C LEU A 147 16.59 -8.30 -2.57
N PRO A 148 16.20 -9.29 -1.74
CA PRO A 148 14.81 -9.40 -1.28
C PRO A 148 14.32 -8.19 -0.48
N ILE A 149 15.18 -7.56 0.34
CA ILE A 149 14.83 -6.34 1.08
C ILE A 149 14.56 -5.19 0.10
N ILE A 150 15.42 -5.00 -0.90
CA ILE A 150 15.25 -3.97 -1.92
C ILE A 150 13.95 -4.20 -2.71
N VAL A 151 13.71 -5.43 -3.15
CA VAL A 151 12.49 -5.82 -3.86
C VAL A 151 11.25 -5.57 -3.00
N TYR A 152 11.29 -5.92 -1.72
CA TYR A 152 10.22 -5.67 -0.76
C TYR A 152 9.89 -4.17 -0.64
N ILE A 153 10.91 -3.33 -0.43
CA ILE A 153 10.74 -1.87 -0.29
C ILE A 153 10.20 -1.26 -1.59
N LEU A 154 10.83 -1.56 -2.73
CA LEU A 154 10.44 -1.01 -4.02
C LEU A 154 9.01 -1.42 -4.40
N ALA A 155 8.62 -2.67 -4.17
CA ALA A 155 7.28 -3.14 -4.46
C ALA A 155 6.20 -2.34 -3.71
N VAL A 156 6.41 -2.06 -2.42
CA VAL A 156 5.46 -1.27 -1.61
C VAL A 156 5.40 0.17 -2.09
N ILE A 157 6.54 0.79 -2.39
CA ILE A 157 6.61 2.17 -2.91
C ILE A 157 5.83 2.27 -4.23
N ILE A 158 6.07 1.35 -5.17
CA ILE A 158 5.41 1.34 -6.48
C ILE A 158 3.89 1.17 -6.31
N ILE A 159 3.45 0.21 -5.50
CA ILE A 159 2.02 -0.01 -5.22
C ILE A 159 1.38 1.25 -4.62
N TYR A 160 2.07 1.90 -3.69
CA TYR A 160 1.59 3.14 -3.08
C TYR A 160 1.47 4.28 -4.10
N ILE A 161 2.49 4.49 -4.94
CA ILE A 161 2.48 5.53 -5.99
C ILE A 161 1.32 5.31 -6.96
N ILE A 162 1.08 4.07 -7.41
CA ILE A 162 -0.04 3.74 -8.30
C ILE A 162 -1.37 4.06 -7.61
N CYS A 163 -1.56 3.57 -6.38
CA CYS A 163 -2.76 3.83 -5.59
C CYS A 163 -3.02 5.32 -5.37
N PHE A 164 -1.97 6.09 -5.09
CA PHE A 164 -2.06 7.53 -4.89
C PHE A 164 -2.46 8.26 -6.18
N LYS A 165 -1.85 7.90 -7.32
CA LYS A 165 -2.17 8.47 -8.62
C LYS A 165 -3.63 8.20 -9.00
N ASP A 166 -4.12 6.99 -8.81
CA ASP A 166 -5.50 6.63 -9.14
C ASP A 166 -6.51 7.35 -8.26
N LYS A 167 -6.29 7.38 -6.95
CA LYS A 167 -7.12 8.15 -6.03
C LYS A 167 -7.18 9.63 -6.45
N LYS A 168 -6.02 10.22 -6.78
CA LYS A 168 -5.96 11.62 -7.24
C LYS A 168 -6.74 11.83 -8.54
N ASN A 169 -6.68 10.90 -9.49
CA ASN A 169 -7.42 10.99 -10.75
C ASN A 169 -8.92 10.87 -10.54
N ILE A 170 -9.37 9.92 -9.70
CA ILE A 170 -10.78 9.75 -9.34
C ILE A 170 -11.30 11.02 -8.66
N PHE A 171 -10.56 11.58 -7.71
CA PHE A 171 -10.95 12.82 -7.04
C PHE A 171 -11.05 14.01 -8.01
N LYS A 172 -10.11 14.16 -8.94
CA LYS A 172 -10.21 15.19 -9.99
C LYS A 172 -11.45 15.02 -10.87
N LYS A 173 -11.84 13.78 -11.19
CA LYS A 173 -13.06 13.49 -11.97
C LYS A 173 -14.32 13.80 -11.18
N TYR A 174 -14.32 13.46 -9.89
CA TYR A 174 -15.38 13.87 -8.96
C TYR A 174 -15.56 15.38 -8.91
N ASP A 175 -14.48 16.12 -8.68
CA ASP A 175 -14.56 17.58 -8.55
C ASP A 175 -15.06 18.25 -9.86
N LYS A 176 -14.69 17.68 -11.03
CA LYS A 176 -15.23 18.12 -12.33
C LYS A 176 -16.72 17.80 -12.50
N ALA A 177 -17.15 16.59 -12.13
CA ALA A 177 -18.55 16.20 -12.22
C ALA A 177 -19.43 17.03 -11.28
N GLU A 178 -18.97 17.26 -10.06
CA GLU A 178 -19.63 18.13 -9.08
C GLU A 178 -19.78 19.56 -9.62
N ALA A 179 -18.74 20.13 -10.23
CA ALA A 179 -18.80 21.46 -10.84
C ALA A 179 -19.83 21.55 -11.98
N LEU A 180 -19.92 20.53 -12.84
CA LEU A 180 -20.91 20.49 -13.92
C LEU A 180 -22.35 20.39 -13.40
N ILE A 181 -22.58 19.58 -12.36
CA ILE A 181 -23.91 19.49 -11.72
C ILE A 181 -24.25 20.83 -11.07
N TYR A 182 -23.30 21.46 -10.39
CA TYR A 182 -23.49 22.78 -9.79
C TYR A 182 -23.86 23.84 -10.83
N GLU A 183 -23.17 23.89 -11.97
CA GLU A 183 -23.48 24.84 -13.05
C GLU A 183 -24.88 24.64 -13.62
N LYS A 184 -25.32 23.39 -13.80
CA LYS A 184 -26.70 23.10 -14.23
C LYS A 184 -27.71 23.54 -13.19
N TYR A 185 -27.49 23.16 -11.93
CA TYR A 185 -28.38 23.50 -10.83
C TYR A 185 -28.49 25.01 -10.63
N LYS A 186 -27.38 25.75 -10.74
CA LYS A 186 -27.37 27.22 -10.65
C LYS A 186 -28.09 27.91 -11.81
N LYS A 187 -28.09 27.31 -13.02
CA LYS A 187 -28.88 27.83 -14.15
C LYS A 187 -30.38 27.69 -13.90
N GLU A 188 -30.79 26.58 -13.28
CA GLU A 188 -32.19 26.32 -12.92
C GLU A 188 -32.61 27.09 -11.66
N HIS A 189 -31.67 27.38 -10.76
CA HIS A 189 -31.87 28.08 -9.51
C HIS A 189 -30.79 29.16 -9.28
N PRO A 190 -30.98 30.40 -9.79
CA PRO A 190 -29.96 31.46 -9.82
C PRO A 190 -29.45 31.93 -8.44
N HIS A 191 -30.26 31.77 -7.40
CA HIS A 191 -30.02 32.30 -6.05
C HIS A 191 -29.65 31.23 -5.01
N VAL A 192 -29.18 30.05 -5.46
CA VAL A 192 -28.82 28.94 -4.56
C VAL A 192 -27.70 29.34 -3.61
N SER A 193 -27.95 29.15 -2.32
CA SER A 193 -26.94 29.26 -1.28
C SER A 193 -26.00 28.05 -1.27
N ASN A 194 -24.80 28.22 -0.72
CA ASN A 194 -23.83 27.13 -0.59
C ASN A 194 -24.34 25.96 0.27
N ASP A 195 -25.25 26.22 1.22
CA ASP A 195 -25.78 25.18 2.10
C ASP A 195 -26.93 24.40 1.46
N GLU A 196 -27.76 25.05 0.65
CA GLU A 196 -28.73 24.38 -0.22
C GLU A 196 -28.02 23.47 -1.23
N TRP A 197 -26.91 23.95 -1.83
CA TRP A 197 -26.09 23.12 -2.71
C TRP A 197 -25.54 21.88 -2.01
N LYS A 198 -24.96 22.02 -0.81
CA LYS A 198 -24.43 20.89 -0.03
C LYS A 198 -25.51 19.86 0.30
N ASN A 199 -26.74 20.31 0.58
CA ASN A 199 -27.85 19.41 0.86
C ASN A 199 -28.33 18.70 -0.41
N TYR A 200 -28.46 19.44 -1.52
CA TYR A 200 -28.80 18.88 -2.82
C TYR A 200 -27.80 17.82 -3.27
N ILE A 201 -26.50 18.15 -3.30
CA ILE A 201 -25.48 17.21 -3.77
C ILE A 201 -25.40 15.96 -2.89
N LYS A 202 -25.73 16.03 -1.59
CA LYS A 202 -25.79 14.85 -0.71
C LYS A 202 -26.93 13.90 -1.07
N GLN A 203 -28.08 14.44 -1.49
CA GLN A 203 -29.28 13.68 -1.82
C GLN A 203 -29.37 13.35 -3.32
N TYR A 204 -28.48 13.90 -4.14
CA TYR A 204 -28.47 13.71 -5.59
C TYR A 204 -28.33 12.22 -5.94
N ASN A 205 -29.41 11.64 -6.46
CA ASN A 205 -29.44 10.26 -6.95
C ASN A 205 -29.04 10.23 -8.43
N VAL A 206 -27.79 9.83 -8.67
CA VAL A 206 -27.20 9.88 -10.01
C VAL A 206 -27.80 8.84 -10.97
N TYR A 207 -28.47 7.81 -10.46
CA TYR A 207 -29.07 6.75 -11.28
C TYR A 207 -30.48 7.11 -11.77
N GLU A 208 -31.27 7.82 -10.96
CA GLU A 208 -32.60 8.32 -11.37
C GLU A 208 -32.50 9.34 -12.51
N ASP A 209 -31.53 10.25 -12.44
CA ASP A 209 -31.33 11.26 -13.48
C ASP A 209 -30.88 10.62 -14.81
N ALA A 210 -30.06 9.57 -14.75
CA ALA A 210 -29.61 8.83 -15.94
C ALA A 210 -30.76 8.09 -16.65
N ASP A 211 -31.68 7.48 -15.89
CA ASP A 211 -32.84 6.78 -16.44
C ASP A 211 -33.88 7.76 -16.99
N ASN A 212 -34.08 8.92 -16.35
CA ASN A 212 -34.93 9.99 -16.88
C ASN A 212 -34.41 10.55 -18.21
N ILE A 213 -33.10 10.67 -18.38
CA ILE A 213 -32.49 11.09 -19.67
C ILE A 213 -32.71 10.03 -20.76
N LYS A 214 -32.60 8.74 -20.44
CA LYS A 214 -32.86 7.66 -21.40
C LYS A 214 -34.32 7.62 -21.83
N LYS A 215 -35.27 7.75 -20.90
CA LYS A 215 -36.71 7.79 -21.20
C LYS A 215 -37.07 8.98 -22.10
N LYS A 216 -36.58 10.19 -21.80
CA LYS A 216 -36.81 11.38 -22.64
C LYS A 216 -36.22 11.26 -24.05
N ARG A 217 -35.19 10.43 -24.27
CA ARG A 217 -34.64 10.16 -25.60
C ARG A 217 -35.47 9.12 -26.36
N ALA A 218 -35.98 8.10 -25.68
CA ALA A 218 -36.86 7.09 -26.28
C ALA A 218 -38.24 7.67 -26.67
N GLU A 219 -38.74 8.68 -25.93
CA GLU A 219 -39.99 9.38 -26.27
C GLU A 219 -39.85 10.36 -27.45
N LYS A 220 -38.62 10.63 -27.90
CA LYS A 220 -38.32 11.54 -29.02
C LYS A 220 -37.88 10.82 -30.30
N SER A 221 -37.74 9.49 -30.28
CA SER A 221 -37.44 8.65 -31.45
C SER A 221 -38.72 7.99 -31.96
#